data_AF-A0AA35Q5R8-F1
#
_entry.id   AF-A0AA35Q5R8-F1
#
_cell.length_a   1.000
_cell.length_b   1.000
_cell.length_c   1.000
_cell.angle_alpha   90.00
_cell.angle_beta   90.00
_cell.angle_gamma   90.00
#
_symmetry.space_group_name_H-M   'P 1'
#
loop_
_entity.id
_entity.type
_entity.pdbx_description
1 polymer ?
#
loop_
_entity_poly.entity_id
_entity_poly.type
_entity_poly.pdbx_seq_one_letter_code
_entity_poly.pdbx_strand_id
1 'polypeptide(L)' 'MSRPLSHRIYTEVLSKWPRQELRPDYQLQDYKLSGQMLKPTSQPTYFDDLIREIEEAPKRTWFERLGKRLSGMIRLS' A
#
# COMPACT_ATOMS: atom_id res chain seq x y z
N MET A 1 -18.61 12.92 7.04
CA MET A 1 -17.70 13.01 5.87
C MET A 1 -17.14 11.63 5.58
N SER A 2 -17.46 11.03 4.43
CA SER A 2 -16.93 9.72 4.05
C SER A 2 -15.44 9.81 3.75
N ARG A 3 -14.61 8.96 4.38
CA ARG A 3 -13.18 8.84 4.06
C ARG A 3 -13.02 8.38 2.59
N PRO A 4 -12.07 8.96 1.82
CA PRO A 4 -11.85 8.60 0.42
C PRO A 4 -11.47 7.12 0.26
N LEU A 5 -11.74 6.53 -0.91
CA LEU A 5 -11.54 5.11 -1.20
C LEU A 5 -10.08 4.69 -0.98
N SER A 6 -9.14 5.50 -1.47
CA SER A 6 -7.70 5.34 -1.26
C SER A 6 -7.33 5.16 0.20
N HIS A 7 -7.83 6.04 1.07
CA HIS A 7 -7.58 5.94 2.51
C HIS A 7 -8.02 4.61 3.09
N ARG A 8 -9.17 4.06 2.67
CA ARG A 8 -9.64 2.74 3.16
C ARG A 8 -8.72 1.62 2.69
N ILE A 9 -8.42 1.58 1.39
CA ILE A 9 -7.60 0.53 0.79
C ILE A 9 -6.21 0.49 1.43
N TYR A 10 -5.55 1.63 1.59
CA TYR A 10 -4.23 1.67 2.22
C TYR A 10 -4.27 1.29 3.70
N THR A 11 -5.29 1.72 4.45
CA THR A 11 -5.42 1.34 5.87
C THR A 11 -5.60 -0.16 6.02
N GLU A 12 -6.40 -0.79 5.14
CA GLU A 12 -6.61 -2.25 5.12
C GLU A 12 -5.35 -3.03 4.71
N VAL A 13 -4.58 -2.53 3.75
CA VAL A 13 -3.33 -3.19 3.33
C VAL A 13 -2.29 -3.11 4.45
N LEU A 14 -2.16 -1.95 5.10
CA LEU A 14 -1.22 -1.76 6.21
C LEU A 14 -1.60 -2.57 7.45
N SER A 15 -2.90 -2.71 7.75
CA SER A 15 -3.33 -3.54 8.87
C SER A 15 -2.99 -5.02 8.67
N LYS A 16 -2.94 -5.48 7.41
CA LYS A 16 -2.56 -6.84 7.01
C LYS A 16 -1.07 -7.02 6.74
N TRP A 17 -0.27 -5.96 6.89
CA TRP A 17 1.16 -6.04 6.63
C TRP A 17 1.81 -7.07 7.57
N PRO A 18 2.79 -7.88 7.12
CA PRO A 18 3.51 -8.81 7.98
C PRO A 18 4.34 -8.06 9.03
N ARG A 19 4.48 -8.65 10.22
CA ARG A 19 5.33 -8.06 11.28
C ARG A 19 6.80 -8.16 10.88
N GLN A 20 7.53 -7.08 11.12
CA GLN A 20 8.96 -7.02 10.86
C GLN A 20 9.69 -7.73 12.00
N GLU A 21 10.10 -8.99 11.80
CA GLU A 21 10.77 -9.79 12.86
C GLU A 21 12.16 -9.25 13.20
N LEU A 22 12.88 -8.74 12.20
CA LEU A 22 14.24 -8.20 12.36
C LEU A 22 14.28 -6.89 13.17
N ARG A 23 13.15 -6.20 13.30
CA ARG A 23 13.04 -4.87 13.94
C ARG A 23 11.74 -4.79 14.73
N PRO A 24 11.68 -5.42 15.91
CA PRO A 24 10.47 -5.40 16.75
C PRO A 24 10.11 -3.98 17.22
N ASP A 25 11.10 -3.08 17.29
CA ASP A 25 10.99 -1.67 17.64
C ASP A 25 10.29 -0.80 16.57
N TYR A 26 10.24 -1.29 15.32
CA TYR A 26 9.73 -0.51 14.19
C TYR A 26 8.75 -1.36 13.36
N GLN A 27 7.46 -1.18 13.64
CA GLN A 27 6.39 -1.90 12.95
C GLN A 27 5.60 -0.93 12.08
N LEU A 28 5.43 -1.28 10.81
CA LEU A 28 4.69 -0.46 9.84
C LEU A 28 3.20 -0.32 10.21
N GLN A 29 2.65 -1.32 10.91
CA GLN A 29 1.26 -1.33 11.38
C GLN A 29 1.00 -0.26 12.47
N ASP A 30 2.04 0.12 13.22
CA ASP A 30 1.92 1.09 14.30
C ASP A 30 1.81 2.53 13.75
N TYR A 31 2.24 2.74 12.50
CA TYR A 31 2.11 4.01 11.82
C TYR A 31 0.71 4.18 11.24
N LYS A 32 -0.10 4.98 11.95
CA LYS A 32 -1.41 5.43 11.43
C LYS A 32 -1.18 6.35 10.23
N LEU A 33 -1.69 5.94 9.06
CA LEU A 33 -1.72 6.83 7.89
C LEU A 33 -2.56 8.06 8.21
N SER A 34 -1.90 9.21 8.28
CA SER A 34 -2.59 10.49 8.33
C SER A 34 -3.20 10.78 6.96
N GLY A 35 -4.41 11.34 6.93
CA GLY A 35 -5.05 11.76 5.68
C GLY A 35 -4.25 12.79 4.88
N GLN A 36 -3.30 13.50 5.51
CA GLN A 36 -2.36 14.39 4.83
C GLN A 36 -1.25 13.62 4.09
N MET A 37 -0.82 12.46 4.58
CA MET A 37 0.20 11.64 3.88
C MET A 37 -0.31 11.05 2.57
N LEU A 38 -1.62 10.81 2.48
CA LEU A 38 -2.29 10.33 1.27
C LEU A 38 -2.72 11.48 0.33
N LYS A 39 -2.28 12.72 0.60
CA LYS A 39 -2.55 13.88 -0.24
C LYS A 39 -1.26 14.69 -0.37
N PRO A 40 -0.34 14.28 -1.26
CA PRO A 40 0.93 14.97 -1.39
C PRO A 40 0.68 16.41 -1.83
N THR A 41 1.43 17.34 -1.27
CA THR A 41 1.24 18.79 -1.52
C THR A 41 1.36 19.16 -2.99
N SER A 42 2.19 18.41 -3.75
CA SER A 42 2.37 18.58 -5.20
C SER A 42 1.19 18.10 -6.04
N GLN A 43 0.42 17.09 -5.57
CA GLN A 43 -0.72 16.55 -6.30
C GLN A 43 -1.72 15.84 -5.35
N PRO A 44 -2.78 16.53 -4.90
CA PRO A 44 -3.69 15.98 -3.90
C PRO A 44 -4.55 14.79 -4.40
N THR A 45 -4.65 14.58 -5.72
CA THR A 45 -5.42 13.49 -6.34
C THR A 45 -4.58 12.27 -6.73
N TYR A 46 -3.25 12.33 -6.53
CA TYR A 46 -2.30 11.32 -7.03
C TYR A 46 -2.72 9.88 -6.73
N PHE A 47 -3.08 9.58 -5.48
CA PHE A 47 -3.42 8.22 -5.07
C PHE A 47 -4.77 7.74 -5.60
N ASP A 48 -5.75 8.65 -5.75
CA ASP A 48 -7.03 8.30 -6.35
C ASP A 48 -6.86 8.03 -7.85
N ASP A 49 -6.04 8.83 -8.54
CA ASP A 49 -5.68 8.63 -9.95
C ASP A 49 -4.91 7.31 -10.16
N LEU A 50 -4.00 6.97 -9.24
CA LEU A 50 -3.21 5.74 -9.27
C LEU A 50 -4.08 4.48 -9.11
N ILE A 51 -5.08 4.53 -8.21
CA ILE A 51 -6.04 3.43 -8.05
C ILE A 51 -6.87 3.26 -9.32
N ARG A 52 -7.31 4.36 -9.94
CA ARG A 52 -8.03 4.32 -11.22
C ARG A 52 -7.16 3.70 -12.31
N GLU A 53 -5.90 4.10 -12.43
CA GLU A 53 -4.97 3.55 -13.42
C GLU A 53 -4.69 2.05 -13.21
N ILE A 54 -4.51 1.62 -11.97
CA ILE A 54 -4.43 0.20 -11.60
C ILE A 54 -5.72 -0.54 -11.95
N GLU A 55 -6.87 0.14 -11.85
CA GLU A 55 -8.14 -0.42 -12.25
C GLU A 55 -8.34 -0.52 -13.77
N GLU A 56 -7.62 0.29 -14.53
CA GLU A 56 -7.75 0.42 -15.98
C GLU A 56 -6.70 -0.42 -16.74
N ALA A 57 -5.53 -0.65 -16.13
CA ALA A 57 -4.49 -1.52 -16.69
C ALA A 57 -4.88 -3.02 -16.65
N PRO A 58 -4.38 -3.87 -17.58
CA PRO A 58 -4.77 -5.28 -17.67
C PRO A 58 -4.34 -6.07 -16.40
N LYS A 59 -5.30 -6.27 -15.49
CA LYS A 59 -5.19 -6.72 -14.08
C LYS A 59 -4.62 -8.11 -13.78
N ARG A 60 -3.90 -8.77 -14.68
CA ARG A 60 -3.53 -10.20 -14.44
C ARG A 60 -2.04 -10.43 -14.35
N THR A 61 -1.24 -9.88 -15.26
CA THR A 61 0.17 -10.27 -15.37
C THR A 61 1.10 -9.46 -14.45
N TRP A 62 0.79 -8.20 -14.15
CA TRP A 62 1.67 -7.32 -13.35
C TRP A 62 1.64 -7.67 -11.85
N PHE A 63 0.46 -7.81 -11.25
CA PHE A 63 0.31 -8.17 -9.83
C PHE A 63 0.88 -9.55 -9.51
N GLU A 64 0.73 -10.52 -10.42
CA GLU A 64 1.31 -11.84 -10.27
C GLU A 64 2.84 -11.80 -10.28
N ARG A 65 3.44 -10.94 -11.12
CA ARG A 65 4.89 -10.69 -11.13
C ARG A 65 5.36 -9.97 -9.86
N LEU A 66 4.62 -8.97 -9.38
CA LEU A 66 4.94 -8.27 -8.14
C LEU A 66 4.89 -9.22 -6.93
N GLY A 67 3.84 -10.03 -6.83
CA GLY A 67 3.70 -11.06 -5.79
C GLY A 67 4.83 -12.10 -5.84
N LYS A 68 5.22 -12.57 -7.03
CA LYS A 68 6.37 -13.48 -7.20
C LYS A 68 7.69 -12.85 -6.75
N ARG A 69 7.90 -11.56 -7.02
CA ARG A 69 9.10 -10.83 -6.56
C ARG A 69 9.12 -10.63 -5.04
N LEU A 70 7.99 -10.24 -4.45
CA LEU A 70 7.88 -10.08 -2.99
C LEU A 70 8.06 -11.41 -2.25
N SER A 71 7.45 -12.49 -2.74
CA SER A 71 7.59 -13.83 -2.17
C SER A 71 9.04 -14.36 -2.23
N GLY A 72 9.77 -14.04 -3.30
CA GLY A 72 11.19 -14.40 -3.43
C GLY A 72 12.10 -13.64 -2.46
N MET A 73 11.80 -12.38 -2.14
CA MET A 73 12.62 -11.57 -1.23
C MET A 73 12.42 -11.95 0.25
N ILE A 74 11.22 -12.39 0.64
CA ILE A 74 10.93 -12.83 2.01
C ILE A 74 11.64 -14.16 2.35
N ARG A 75 12.03 -14.95 1.34
CA ARG A 75 12.68 -16.26 1.52
C ARG A 75 14.21 -16.22 1.58
N LEU A 76 14.83 -15.03 1.47
CA LEU A 76 16.28 -14.83 1.54
C LEU A 76 16.74 -14.10 2.83
N SER A 77 15.92 -14.09 3.88
CA SER A 77 16.30 -13.69 5.24
C SER A 77 16.12 -14.83 6.22
#